data_AF-A0A0B1SPW4-F1
#
_entry.id   AF-A0A0B1SPW4-F1
#
_cell.length_a   1.000
_cell.length_b   1.000
_cell.length_c   1.000
_cell.angle_alpha   90.00
_cell.angle_beta   90.00
_cell.angle_gamma   90.00
#
_symmetry.space_group_name_H-M   'P 1'
#
loop_
_entity.id
_entity.type
_entity.pdbx_description
1 polymer ?
#
loop_
_entity_poly.entity_id
_entity_poly.type
_entity_poly.pdbx_seq_one_letter_code
_entity_poly.pdbx_strand_id
1 'polypeptide(L)'
;MSDNGTHPKLSEDIDFDKLANLPELNGFTGADLAALVHEASIIALKARLFGNDTSVDAVSMEHFRKAIQNIRPSVTDADRKKYMRMKEIYSVKGRSQTVTGAGDSQNMEVQ
;
A
#
# COMPACT_ATOMS: atom_id res chain seq x y z
N MET A 1 -26.31 12.72 12.19
CA MET A 1 -25.24 13.70 12.46
C MET A 1 -24.30 13.63 11.28
N SER A 2 -23.99 14.77 10.67
CA SER A 2 -23.49 14.93 9.29
C SER A 2 -22.10 14.35 9.07
N ASP A 3 -22.01 13.35 8.20
CA ASP A 3 -20.80 12.60 7.79
C ASP A 3 -19.89 13.41 6.82
N ASN A 4 -19.66 14.69 7.13
CA ASN A 4 -18.97 15.64 6.25
C ASN A 4 -17.66 16.20 6.84
N GLY A 5 -17.20 15.65 7.98
CA GLY A 5 -16.06 16.19 8.75
C GLY A 5 -14.69 15.55 8.47
N THR A 6 -14.64 14.44 7.75
CA THR A 6 -13.41 13.62 7.63
C THR A 6 -12.83 13.57 6.21
N HIS A 7 -13.58 14.01 5.20
CA HIS A 7 -13.14 13.95 3.81
C HIS A 7 -12.84 15.38 3.30
N PRO A 8 -11.62 15.64 2.78
CA PRO A 8 -11.29 16.94 2.20
C PRO A 8 -12.17 17.20 0.98
N LYS A 9 -12.61 18.46 0.80
CA LYS A 9 -13.25 18.88 -0.46
C LYS A 9 -12.24 18.68 -1.59
N LEU A 10 -12.68 18.09 -2.70
CA LEU A 10 -11.86 17.81 -3.87
C LEU A 10 -12.22 18.76 -5.00
N SER A 11 -11.22 19.26 -5.71
CA SER A 11 -11.36 20.10 -6.88
C SER A 11 -11.60 19.24 -8.13
N GLU A 12 -12.31 19.80 -9.11
CA GLU A 12 -12.68 19.11 -10.35
C GLU A 12 -11.48 18.82 -11.27
N ASP A 13 -10.34 19.46 -11.04
CA ASP A 13 -9.10 19.25 -11.79
C ASP A 13 -8.41 17.90 -11.46
N ILE A 14 -8.90 17.16 -10.46
CA ILE A 14 -8.35 15.87 -10.05
C ILE A 14 -8.69 14.78 -11.07
N ASP A 15 -7.64 14.27 -11.70
CA ASP A 15 -7.68 13.09 -12.55
C ASP A 15 -7.02 11.93 -11.80
N PHE A 16 -7.86 11.10 -11.16
CA PHE A 16 -7.40 9.96 -10.36
C PHE A 16 -6.76 8.86 -11.22
N ASP A 17 -7.21 8.70 -12.47
CA ASP A 17 -6.61 7.72 -13.38
C ASP A 17 -5.19 8.14 -13.72
N LYS A 18 -4.96 9.43 -14.03
CA LYS A 18 -3.60 9.95 -14.22
C LYS A 18 -2.77 9.84 -12.95
N LEU A 19 -3.33 10.20 -11.80
CA LEU A 19 -2.63 10.12 -10.50
C LEU A 19 -2.18 8.69 -10.21
N ALA A 20 -3.06 7.69 -10.37
CA ALA A 20 -2.77 6.29 -10.10
C ALA A 20 -1.70 5.70 -11.04
N ASN A 21 -1.56 6.26 -12.24
CA ASN A 21 -0.56 5.84 -13.22
C ASN A 21 0.78 6.60 -13.12
N LEU A 22 0.94 7.51 -12.14
CA LEU A 22 2.21 8.21 -11.94
C LEU A 22 3.31 7.25 -11.48
N PRO A 23 4.49 7.25 -12.14
CA PRO A 23 5.61 6.39 -11.75
C PRO A 23 6.09 6.60 -10.30
N GLU A 24 5.93 7.80 -9.76
CA GLU A 24 6.31 8.19 -8.40
C GLU A 24 5.51 7.44 -7.33
N LEU A 25 4.30 6.96 -7.66
CA LEU A 25 3.45 6.19 -6.76
C LEU A 25 3.70 4.69 -6.84
N ASN A 26 4.62 4.23 -7.69
CA ASN A 26 4.94 2.82 -7.79
C ASN A 26 5.45 2.27 -6.45
N GLY A 27 4.83 1.17 -6.01
CA GLY A 27 5.18 0.52 -4.75
C GLY A 27 4.54 1.14 -3.50
N PHE A 28 3.70 2.16 -3.65
CA PHE A 28 2.84 2.64 -2.56
C PHE A 28 1.85 1.56 -2.15
N THR A 29 1.66 1.43 -0.84
CA THR A 29 0.62 0.62 -0.21
C THR A 29 -0.60 1.47 0.12
N GLY A 30 -1.69 0.85 0.59
CA GLY A 30 -2.87 1.60 1.07
C GLY A 30 -2.54 2.61 2.17
N ALA A 31 -1.57 2.31 3.05
CA ALA A 31 -1.13 3.24 4.09
C ALA A 31 -0.37 4.44 3.50
N ASP A 32 0.46 4.21 2.48
CA ASP A 32 1.19 5.29 1.82
C ASP A 32 0.25 6.22 1.04
N LEU A 33 -0.77 5.65 0.39
CA LEU A 33 -1.82 6.42 -0.28
C LEU A 33 -2.65 7.23 0.72
N ALA A 34 -2.97 6.67 1.89
CA ALA A 34 -3.65 7.43 2.95
C ALA A 34 -2.79 8.61 3.44
N ALA A 35 -1.49 8.38 3.63
CA ALA A 35 -0.54 9.44 3.97
C ALA A 35 -0.43 10.51 2.87
N LEU A 36 -0.46 10.11 1.59
CA LEU A 36 -0.46 11.02 0.45
C LEU A 36 -1.67 11.95 0.44
N VAL A 37 -2.88 11.40 0.61
CA VAL A 37 -4.12 12.19 0.67
C VAL A 37 -4.11 13.14 1.86
N HIS A 38 -3.64 12.67 3.01
CA HIS A 38 -3.51 13.50 4.21
C HIS A 38 -2.52 14.66 3.98
N GLU A 39 -1.34 14.39 3.42
CA GLU A 39 -0.34 15.42 3.14
C GLU A 39 -0.86 16.45 2.11
N ALA A 40 -1.52 16.02 1.04
CA ALA A 40 -2.15 16.92 0.08
C ALA A 40 -3.19 17.85 0.74
N SER A 41 -3.96 17.30 1.70
CA SER A 41 -4.93 18.07 2.47
C SER A 41 -4.26 19.12 3.38
N ILE A 42 -3.15 18.76 4.02
CA ILE A 42 -2.37 19.69 4.85
C ILE A 42 -1.74 20.79 4.01
N ILE A 43 -1.24 20.47 2.81
CA ILE A 43 -0.67 21.47 1.88
C ILE A 43 -1.76 22.47 1.45
N ALA A 44 -2.94 21.99 1.07
CA ALA A 44 -4.08 22.86 0.72
C ALA A 44 -4.49 23.76 1.90
N LEU A 45 -4.59 23.17 3.10
CA LEU A 45 -4.93 23.91 4.31
C LEU A 45 -3.89 24.99 4.63
N LYS A 46 -2.59 24.67 4.53
CA LYS A 46 -1.50 25.63 4.74
C LYS A 46 -1.54 26.77 3.73
N ALA A 47 -1.82 26.47 2.45
CA ALA A 47 -1.95 27.48 1.41
C ALA A 47 -3.06 28.48 1.74
N ARG A 48 -4.23 27.99 2.17
CA ARG A 48 -5.37 28.83 2.57
C ARG A 48 -5.09 29.67 3.81
N LEU A 49 -4.55 29.06 4.87
CA LEU A 49 -4.39 29.72 6.17
C LEU A 49 -3.19 30.66 6.23
N PHE A 50 -2.07 30.29 5.59
CA PHE A 50 -0.80 31.02 5.72
C PHE A 50 -0.36 31.70 4.42
N GLY A 51 -0.89 31.29 3.27
CA GLY A 51 -0.60 31.91 1.97
C GLY A 51 -1.44 33.14 1.64
N ASN A 52 -2.44 33.47 2.49
CA ASN A 52 -3.48 34.47 2.20
C ASN A 52 -4.25 34.22 0.89
N ASP A 53 -4.18 32.99 0.37
CA ASP A 53 -4.91 32.59 -0.83
C ASP A 53 -6.29 32.08 -0.45
N THR A 54 -7.26 32.99 -0.44
CA THR A 54 -8.66 32.67 -0.13
C THR A 54 -9.35 31.89 -1.24
N SER A 55 -8.73 31.75 -2.42
CA SER A 55 -9.28 30.95 -3.52
C SER A 55 -9.14 29.45 -3.29
N VAL A 56 -8.23 29.02 -2.41
CA VAL A 56 -8.06 27.62 -2.06
C VAL A 56 -9.20 27.16 -1.14
N ASP A 57 -10.17 26.45 -1.71
CA ASP A 57 -11.30 25.87 -0.97
C ASP A 57 -11.37 24.33 -1.03
N ALA A 58 -10.52 23.72 -1.85
CA ALA A 58 -10.47 22.29 -2.11
C ALA A 58 -9.02 21.80 -2.36
N VAL A 59 -8.80 20.50 -2.15
CA VAL A 59 -7.57 19.81 -2.56
C VAL A 59 -7.61 19.65 -4.08
N SER A 60 -6.50 19.94 -4.76
CA SER A 60 -6.37 19.99 -6.22
C SER A 60 -5.22 19.10 -6.67
N MET A 61 -5.04 18.92 -7.99
CA MET A 61 -3.89 18.15 -8.50
C MET A 61 -2.55 18.76 -8.13
N GLU A 62 -2.48 20.08 -7.99
CA GLU A 62 -1.25 20.74 -7.55
C GLU A 62 -0.86 20.30 -6.13
N HIS A 63 -1.84 20.19 -5.23
CA HIS A 63 -1.61 19.71 -3.86
C HIS A 63 -1.11 18.27 -3.84
N PHE A 64 -1.67 17.39 -4.68
CA PHE A 64 -1.16 16.02 -4.84
C PHE A 64 0.27 16.00 -5.40
N ARG A 65 0.58 16.80 -6.42
CA ARG A 65 1.94 16.88 -6.99
C ARG A 65 2.97 17.30 -5.94
N LYS A 66 2.63 18.25 -5.07
CA LYS A 66 3.50 18.65 -3.96
C LYS A 66 3.61 17.55 -2.91
N ALA A 67 2.51 16.89 -2.56
CA ALA A 67 2.51 15.79 -1.58
C ALA A 67 3.39 14.60 -2.01
N ILE A 68 3.38 14.25 -3.30
CA ILE A 68 4.21 13.18 -3.87
C ILE A 68 5.71 13.42 -3.60
N GLN A 69 6.15 14.67 -3.55
CA GLN A 69 7.55 15.01 -3.26
C GLN A 69 7.94 14.74 -1.80
N ASN A 70 6.96 14.66 -0.90
CA ASN A 70 7.18 14.51 0.55
C ASN A 70 6.95 13.09 1.06
N ILE A 71 6.17 12.28 0.34
CA ILE A 71 5.79 10.92 0.76
C ILE A 71 6.65 9.88 0.03
N ARG A 72 7.06 8.84 0.77
CA ARG A 72 7.85 7.72 0.24
C ARG A 72 7.11 6.41 0.51
N PRO A 73 7.28 5.38 -0.34
CA PRO A 73 6.75 4.05 -0.06
C PRO A 73 7.26 3.53 1.29
N SER A 74 6.36 3.07 2.16
CA SER A 74 6.74 2.49 3.46
C SER A 74 7.34 1.09 3.34
N VAL A 75 6.99 0.37 2.28
CA VAL A 75 7.55 -0.96 1.99
C VAL A 75 8.65 -0.84 0.96
N THR A 76 9.84 -1.33 1.31
CA THR A 76 11.00 -1.31 0.42
C THR A 76 10.91 -2.40 -0.66
N ASP A 77 11.66 -2.22 -1.76
CA ASP A 77 11.74 -3.24 -2.80
C ASP A 77 12.39 -4.54 -2.31
N ALA A 78 13.32 -4.45 -1.36
CA ALA A 78 13.95 -5.62 -0.76
C ALA A 78 12.93 -6.43 0.05
N ASP A 79 12.10 -5.75 0.85
CA ASP A 79 11.05 -6.39 1.65
C ASP A 79 9.98 -7.02 0.76
N ARG A 80 9.57 -6.32 -0.31
CA ARG A 80 8.67 -6.89 -1.33
C ARG A 80 9.23 -8.18 -1.92
N LYS A 81 10.50 -8.17 -2.37
CA LYS A 81 11.15 -9.35 -2.96
C LYS A 81 11.21 -10.52 -1.98
N LYS A 82 11.60 -10.24 -0.73
CA LYS A 82 11.65 -11.24 0.35
C LYS A 82 10.27 -11.86 0.60
N TYR A 83 9.24 -11.01 0.70
CA TYR A 83 7.87 -11.48 0.89
C TYR A 83 7.38 -12.33 -0.30
N MET A 84 7.64 -11.92 -1.53
CA MET A 84 7.25 -12.69 -2.72
C MET A 84 7.96 -14.04 -2.80
N ARG A 85 9.24 -14.10 -2.44
CA ARG A 85 9.99 -15.37 -2.36
C ARG A 85 9.39 -16.31 -1.32
N MET A 86 9.03 -15.77 -0.15
CA MET A 86 8.39 -16.54 0.90
C MET A 86 7.00 -17.01 0.45
N LYS A 87 6.23 -16.14 -0.20
CA LYS A 87 4.93 -16.50 -0.80
C LYS A 87 5.08 -17.63 -1.80
N GLU A 88 6.12 -17.67 -2.64
CA GLU A 88 6.33 -18.76 -3.59
C GLU A 88 6.59 -20.11 -2.90
N ILE A 89 7.50 -20.12 -1.92
CA ILE A 89 7.89 -21.34 -1.17
C ILE A 89 6.71 -21.91 -0.39
N TYR A 90 5.87 -21.05 0.19
CA TYR A 90 4.76 -21.45 1.05
C TYR A 90 3.38 -21.35 0.38
N SER A 91 3.29 -20.84 -0.85
CA SER A 91 2.07 -20.96 -1.67
C SER A 91 1.85 -22.43 -1.91
N VAL A 92 0.69 -22.92 -1.51
CA VAL A 92 0.33 -24.33 -1.52
C VAL A 92 0.37 -24.86 -2.95
N LYS A 93 1.55 -25.29 -3.44
CA LYS A 93 1.65 -26.42 -4.36
C LYS A 93 1.47 -27.65 -3.49
N GLY A 94 0.38 -28.38 -3.76
CA GLY A 94 -0.17 -29.43 -2.91
C GLY A 94 0.88 -30.27 -2.20
N ARG A 95 0.72 -30.37 -0.88
CA ARG A 95 1.20 -31.51 -0.11
C ARG A 95 0.59 -32.78 -0.72
N SER A 96 1.32 -33.41 -1.61
CA SER A 96 1.18 -34.83 -1.88
C SER A 96 2.53 -35.47 -1.62
N GLN A 97 2.91 -35.52 -0.34
CA GLN A 97 3.83 -36.58 0.10
C GLN A 97 2.96 -37.81 0.31
N THR A 98 3.08 -38.77 -0.60
CA THR A 98 2.59 -40.13 -0.43
C THR A 98 3.26 -40.72 0.81
N VAL A 99 2.50 -40.88 1.89
CA VAL A 99 2.90 -41.71 3.02
C VAL A 99 2.82 -43.16 2.55
N THR A 100 3.94 -43.75 2.13
CA THR A 100 4.06 -45.21 2.05
C THR A 100 4.38 -45.71 3.44
N GLY A 101 3.35 -46.10 4.18
CA GLY A 101 3.52 -46.92 5.38
C GLY A 101 3.96 -48.33 4.96
N ALA A 102 5.21 -48.67 5.25
CA ALA A 102 5.63 -50.06 5.42
C ALA A 102 5.76 -50.27 6.92
N GLY A 103 4.80 -50.96 7.51
CA GLY A 103 4.76 -51.29 8.92
C GLY A 103 5.86 -52.27 9.30
N ASP A 104 6.44 -52.02 10.48
CA ASP A 104 7.28 -52.97 11.20
C ASP A 104 6.53 -54.27 11.50
N SER A 105 7.22 -55.40 11.37
CA SER A 105 6.86 -56.67 12.00
C SER A 105 8.11 -57.42 12.42
N GLN A 106 8.43 -57.23 13.71
CA GLN A 106 8.89 -58.19 14.72
C GLN A 106 10.17 -59.05 14.53
N ASN A 107 11.04 -58.91 15.55
CA ASN A 107 12.19 -59.73 15.97
C ASN A 107 11.92 -61.24 16.14
N MET A 108 12.97 -62.06 15.92
CA MET A 108 13.43 -63.30 16.62
C MET A 108 14.18 -64.15 15.58
N GLU A 109 15.31 -64.84 15.78
CA GLU A 109 16.17 -65.21 16.91
C GLU A 109 17.48 -65.81 16.30
N VAL A 110 18.54 -65.86 17.10
CA VAL A 110 19.87 -66.43 16.80
C VAL A 110 19.87 -67.92 16.46
N GLN A 111 20.62 -68.30 15.40
CA GLN A 111 21.69 -69.33 15.39
C GLN A 111 22.40 -69.35 14.03
#